data_AF-A0A453PBX4-F1
#
_entry.id   AF-A0A453PBX4-F1
#
_cell.length_a   1.000
_cell.length_b   1.000
_cell.length_c   1.000
_cell.angle_alpha   90.00
_cell.angle_beta   90.00
_cell.angle_gamma   90.00
#
_symmetry.space_group_name_H-M   'P 1'
#
loop_
_entity.id
_entity.type
_entity.pdbx_description
1 polymer ?
#
loop_
_entity_poly.entity_id
_entity_poly.type
_entity_poly.pdbx_seq_one_letter_code
_entity_poly.pdbx_strand_id
1 'polypeptide(L)'
;MVGGLVLPQPQHQAATPRTAAPAPALEQAPCCATVSARPVRGLDEVRKAHARNVKLGLDRSPPHLRPLLAACALGEWPGSMEYAAAIFATLDEPEAFDYNTLMRGHVVGGRDPAAALRLYVDMLNDGVEPDGYTFPFVLKACAQLAALRQGRQLQGHAVKLGFLEHDEHAQNSLISFYGKCGEPELARRAFEQMEAGERTAASWSALLAAYTKAGRWADCLESFGAMARDGWRPDESSMVSALSACAHLGAYDVGRSVHCALLRNTMTLNTFMETSLVDMYAKCGCIEKATAVFDSMDGKKNEWTYSAMVSGLALHGDGRKALQVFDAMIREGHQPDEAAALRTEAVERGLAQAPGFSAVEVHGEMHRFTSQDRSHRRTADIYEMLHQMEWQLRFEGYKPDTSEVALDADDEEKRSAVAAHSQKLALAFGLLSTPEGTPVRVVTNLRMSKECHAYSALISEIFGREVVVRDRNRFHRFRRGTCSCGNYW
;
A
#
# COMPACT_ATOMS: atom_id res chain seq x y z
N MET A 1 -6.88 -5.32 -24.82
CA MET A 1 -5.96 -5.08 -25.95
C MET A 1 -5.66 -3.59 -26.02
N VAL A 2 -4.55 -3.14 -25.44
CA VAL A 2 -4.05 -1.76 -25.58
C VAL A 2 -2.70 -1.88 -26.25
N GLY A 3 -2.72 -1.99 -27.58
CA GLY A 3 -1.53 -2.02 -28.41
C GLY A 3 -1.30 -0.65 -29.03
N GLY A 4 -0.10 -0.08 -28.82
CA GLY A 4 0.48 0.90 -29.73
C GLY A 4 0.14 2.37 -29.51
N LEU A 5 0.43 2.93 -28.33
CA LEU A 5 0.75 4.36 -28.22
C LEU A 5 2.27 4.49 -28.01
N VAL A 6 2.99 4.68 -29.11
CA VAL A 6 4.42 4.99 -29.11
C VAL A 6 4.53 6.50 -29.27
N LEU A 7 4.96 7.19 -28.20
CA LEU A 7 5.27 8.62 -28.27
C LEU A 7 6.45 8.85 -29.23
N PRO A 8 6.39 9.87 -30.11
CA PRO A 8 7.44 10.15 -31.10
C PRO A 8 8.76 10.54 -30.42
N GLN A 9 9.89 10.15 -31.02
CA GLN A 9 11.23 10.56 -30.59
C GLN A 9 11.52 12.00 -31.04
N PRO A 10 12.13 12.85 -30.19
CA PRO A 10 12.43 14.23 -30.55
C PRO A 10 13.63 14.32 -31.49
N GLN A 11 13.49 15.12 -32.54
CA GLN A 11 14.59 15.51 -33.42
C GLN A 11 15.55 16.45 -32.68
N HIS A 12 16.84 16.15 -32.80
CA HIS A 12 17.94 16.91 -32.21
C HIS A 12 18.00 18.32 -32.81
N GLN A 13 17.67 19.36 -32.03
CA GLN A 13 18.17 20.71 -32.27
C GLN A 13 18.86 21.20 -30.99
N ALA A 14 20.17 21.41 -31.11
CA ALA A 14 21.00 21.92 -30.03
C ALA A 14 20.70 23.41 -29.82
N ALA A 15 20.12 23.76 -28.68
CA ALA A 15 20.00 25.13 -28.22
C ALA A 15 21.18 25.46 -27.29
N THR A 16 21.94 26.50 -27.65
CA THR A 16 23.04 27.06 -26.85
C THR A 16 22.54 27.70 -25.55
N PRO A 17 23.33 27.70 -24.46
CA PRO A 17 22.89 28.23 -23.18
C PRO A 17 22.86 29.77 -23.23
N ARG A 18 21.68 30.36 -23.03
CA ARG A 18 21.56 31.78 -22.69
C ARG A 18 21.57 31.92 -21.17
N THR A 19 22.57 32.62 -20.67
CA THR A 19 22.67 33.08 -19.28
C THR A 19 21.43 33.90 -18.90
N ALA A 20 20.62 33.37 -17.98
CA ALA A 20 19.48 34.08 -17.41
C ALA A 20 19.97 35.19 -16.47
N ALA A 21 19.55 36.43 -16.74
CA ALA A 21 19.62 37.52 -15.78
C ALA A 21 18.56 37.28 -14.68
N PRO A 22 18.80 37.73 -13.44
CA PRO A 22 17.85 37.51 -12.35
C PRO A 22 16.54 38.27 -12.61
N ALA A 23 15.42 37.56 -12.50
CA ALA A 23 14.08 38.12 -12.64
C ALA A 23 13.84 39.21 -11.58
N PRO A 24 13.15 40.32 -11.92
CA PRO A 24 12.81 41.34 -10.93
C PRO A 24 11.76 40.79 -9.97
N ALA A 25 11.90 41.15 -8.69
CA ALA A 25 10.90 40.88 -7.67
C ALA A 25 9.56 41.50 -8.09
N LEU A 26 8.55 40.66 -8.32
CA LEU A 26 7.19 41.10 -8.59
C LEU A 26 6.56 41.60 -7.28
N GLU A 27 6.59 42.92 -7.10
CA GLU A 27 5.71 43.64 -6.19
C GLU A 27 4.25 43.29 -6.48
N GLN A 28 3.51 43.02 -5.40
CA GLN A 28 2.06 42.84 -5.41
C GLN A 28 1.39 44.13 -5.88
N ALA A 29 0.77 44.12 -7.06
CA ALA A 29 -0.13 45.16 -7.51
C ALA A 29 -1.57 44.59 -7.65
N PRO A 30 -2.58 45.20 -7.00
CA PRO A 30 -3.96 44.73 -6.97
C PRO A 30 -4.79 45.36 -8.11
N CYS A 31 -5.62 44.57 -8.81
CA CYS A 31 -6.99 44.94 -9.22
C CYS A 31 -7.56 43.96 -10.26
N CYS A 32 -8.63 43.25 -9.90
CA CYS A 32 -9.95 43.59 -10.40
C CYS A 32 -11.02 42.93 -9.52
N ALA A 33 -12.07 43.69 -9.25
CA ALA A 33 -13.07 43.44 -8.22
C ALA A 33 -13.66 42.03 -8.22
N THR A 34 -13.70 41.44 -7.03
CA THR A 34 -14.53 40.31 -6.64
C THR A 34 -15.99 40.59 -7.00
N VAL A 35 -16.47 40.08 -8.14
CA VAL A 35 -17.84 39.59 -8.19
C VAL A 35 -17.84 38.36 -7.31
N SER A 36 -18.52 38.46 -6.16
CA SER A 36 -18.86 37.31 -5.32
C SER A 36 -19.57 36.29 -6.22
N ALA A 37 -18.82 35.32 -6.71
CA ALA A 37 -19.35 34.21 -7.48
C ALA A 37 -20.15 33.36 -6.51
N ARG A 38 -21.48 33.45 -6.58
CA ARG A 38 -22.34 32.45 -5.94
C ARG A 38 -21.82 31.07 -6.35
N PRO A 39 -21.61 30.14 -5.41
CA PRO A 39 -21.21 28.78 -5.76
C PRO A 39 -22.29 28.19 -6.67
N VAL A 40 -21.89 27.79 -7.88
CA VAL A 40 -22.78 27.20 -8.87
C VAL A 40 -23.33 25.89 -8.31
N ARG A 41 -24.65 25.76 -8.25
CA ARG A 41 -25.32 24.67 -7.52
C ARG A 41 -25.59 23.42 -8.37
N GLY A 42 -25.37 23.50 -9.67
CA GLY A 42 -25.65 22.40 -10.59
C GLY A 42 -25.36 22.73 -12.04
N LEU A 43 -25.35 21.69 -12.87
CA LEU A 43 -25.06 21.78 -14.30
C LEU A 43 -26.01 22.72 -15.05
N ASP A 44 -27.27 22.86 -14.61
CA ASP A 44 -28.25 23.76 -15.22
C ASP A 44 -27.90 25.24 -15.05
N GLU A 45 -27.28 25.62 -13.93
CA GLU A 45 -26.79 26.98 -13.74
C GLU A 45 -25.59 27.26 -14.65
N VAL A 46 -24.70 26.29 -14.85
CA VAL A 46 -23.60 26.39 -15.83
C VAL A 46 -24.16 26.56 -17.24
N ARG A 47 -25.15 25.74 -17.63
CA ARG A 47 -25.79 25.84 -18.96
C ARG A 47 -26.44 27.20 -19.18
N LYS A 48 -27.10 27.77 -18.18
CA LYS A 48 -27.70 29.12 -18.27
C LYS A 48 -26.63 30.19 -18.43
N ALA A 49 -25.53 30.10 -17.70
CA ALA A 49 -24.40 31.02 -17.83
C ALA A 49 -23.72 30.89 -19.21
N HIS A 50 -23.49 29.66 -19.68
CA HIS A 50 -22.92 29.41 -21.00
C HIS A 50 -23.84 29.93 -22.12
N ALA A 51 -25.14 29.67 -22.05
CA ALA A 51 -26.11 30.20 -23.02
C ALA A 51 -26.16 31.74 -23.03
N ARG A 52 -25.91 32.39 -21.89
CA ARG A 52 -25.75 33.85 -21.84
C ARG A 52 -24.48 34.30 -22.57
N ASN A 53 -23.36 33.60 -22.39
CA ASN A 53 -22.12 33.91 -23.11
C ASN A 53 -22.31 33.76 -24.63
N VAL A 54 -22.99 32.71 -25.09
CA VAL A 54 -23.35 32.52 -26.51
C VAL A 54 -24.17 33.70 -27.05
N LYS A 55 -25.19 34.15 -26.31
CA LYS A 55 -26.00 35.31 -26.72
C LYS A 55 -25.20 36.61 -26.82
N LEU A 56 -24.11 36.73 -26.06
CA LEU A 56 -23.24 37.89 -26.05
C LEU A 56 -22.05 37.77 -27.02
N GLY A 57 -21.92 36.63 -27.73
CA GLY A 57 -20.77 36.35 -28.60
C GLY A 57 -19.46 36.09 -27.83
N LEU A 58 -19.57 35.62 -26.58
CA LEU A 58 -18.45 35.37 -25.66
C LEU A 58 -18.19 33.87 -25.44
N ASP A 59 -18.81 33.00 -26.24
CA ASP A 59 -18.79 31.53 -26.16
C ASP A 59 -17.50 30.88 -26.65
N ARG A 60 -16.52 31.69 -27.07
CA ARG A 60 -15.16 31.24 -27.41
C ARG A 60 -14.08 31.89 -26.53
N SER A 61 -14.48 32.88 -25.72
CA SER A 61 -13.57 33.74 -24.94
C SER A 61 -13.10 33.05 -23.65
N PRO A 62 -11.79 32.80 -23.48
CA PRO A 62 -11.27 32.08 -22.30
C PRO A 62 -11.67 32.67 -20.94
N PRO A 63 -11.65 34.01 -20.71
CA PRO A 63 -12.07 34.59 -19.43
C PRO A 63 -13.52 34.25 -19.03
N HIS A 64 -14.40 34.04 -20.02
CA HIS A 64 -15.82 33.77 -19.80
C HIS A 64 -16.12 32.27 -19.69
N LEU A 65 -15.32 31.43 -20.34
CA LEU A 65 -15.50 29.99 -20.37
C LEU A 65 -14.71 29.24 -19.29
N ARG A 66 -13.52 29.70 -18.89
CA ARG A 66 -12.67 29.03 -17.87
C ARG A 66 -13.39 28.75 -16.55
N PRO A 67 -14.18 29.69 -15.98
CA PRO A 67 -14.95 29.40 -14.77
C PRO A 67 -16.01 28.30 -14.97
N LEU A 68 -16.64 28.26 -16.16
CA LEU A 68 -17.65 27.26 -16.50
C LEU A 68 -17.02 25.88 -16.75
N LEU A 69 -15.88 25.86 -17.45
CA LEU A 69 -15.05 24.69 -17.67
C LEU A 69 -14.63 24.08 -16.33
N ALA A 70 -14.06 24.88 -15.43
CA ALA A 70 -13.64 24.43 -14.10
C ALA A 70 -14.81 23.92 -13.25
N ALA A 71 -15.95 24.63 -13.26
CA ALA A 71 -17.14 24.19 -12.54
C ALA A 71 -17.67 22.83 -13.05
N CYS A 72 -17.62 22.59 -14.35
CA CYS A 72 -18.03 21.32 -14.94
C CYS A 72 -17.00 20.20 -14.72
N ALA A 73 -15.72 20.48 -14.96
CA ALA A 73 -14.66 19.48 -14.86
C ALA A 73 -14.46 18.99 -13.42
N LEU A 74 -14.61 19.89 -12.44
CA LEU A 74 -14.44 19.59 -11.02
C LEU A 74 -15.77 19.29 -10.32
N GLY A 75 -16.89 19.50 -11.00
CA GLY A 75 -18.22 19.17 -10.50
C GLY A 75 -18.50 17.67 -10.57
N GLU A 76 -19.25 17.15 -9.60
CA GLU A 76 -19.70 15.75 -9.55
C GLU A 76 -21.13 15.56 -10.07
N TRP A 77 -21.54 16.38 -11.04
CA TRP A 77 -22.87 16.30 -11.63
C TRP A 77 -22.89 15.32 -12.83
N PRO A 78 -23.97 14.54 -13.02
CA PRO A 78 -24.15 13.72 -14.22
C PRO A 78 -24.05 14.56 -15.50
N GLY A 79 -23.27 14.11 -16.48
CA GLY A 79 -23.09 14.84 -17.75
C GLY A 79 -22.15 16.05 -17.69
N SER A 80 -21.52 16.32 -16.54
CA SER A 80 -20.68 17.51 -16.35
C SER A 80 -19.38 17.44 -17.14
N MET A 81 -18.74 16.28 -17.26
CA MET A 81 -17.48 16.14 -18.02
C MET A 81 -17.70 16.22 -19.52
N GLU A 82 -18.79 15.65 -20.01
CA GLU A 82 -19.20 15.74 -21.40
C GLU A 82 -19.45 17.21 -21.77
N TYR A 83 -20.06 17.98 -20.86
CA TYR A 83 -20.25 19.41 -21.05
C TYR A 83 -18.96 20.22 -20.90
N ALA A 84 -18.05 19.83 -20.00
CA ALA A 84 -16.71 20.41 -19.88
C ALA A 84 -15.92 20.24 -21.19
N ALA A 85 -15.93 19.03 -21.76
CA ALA A 85 -15.29 18.74 -23.05
C ALA A 85 -15.91 19.55 -24.19
N ALA A 86 -17.24 19.74 -24.19
CA ALA A 86 -17.91 20.58 -25.17
C ALA A 86 -17.52 22.07 -25.06
N ILE A 87 -17.40 22.62 -23.83
CA ILE A 87 -16.90 23.98 -23.61
C ILE A 87 -15.45 24.12 -24.06
N PHE A 88 -14.61 23.13 -23.74
CA PHE A 88 -13.21 23.14 -24.14
C PHE A 88 -13.04 23.16 -25.66
N ALA A 89 -13.85 22.38 -26.38
CA ALA A 89 -13.81 22.33 -27.84
C ALA A 89 -14.20 23.65 -28.54
N THR A 90 -14.82 24.61 -27.83
CA THR A 90 -15.17 25.93 -28.38
C THR A 90 -14.20 27.04 -27.99
N LEU A 91 -13.24 26.79 -27.09
CA LEU A 91 -12.25 27.78 -26.68
C LEU A 91 -11.35 28.19 -27.86
N ASP A 92 -11.13 29.48 -28.03
CA ASP A 92 -10.07 29.99 -28.90
C ASP A 92 -8.73 29.92 -28.16
N GLU A 93 -7.73 29.30 -28.80
CA GLU A 93 -6.34 29.19 -28.32
C GLU A 93 -6.23 28.66 -26.87
N PRO A 94 -6.62 27.38 -26.62
CA PRO A 94 -6.54 26.80 -25.28
C PRO A 94 -5.09 26.77 -24.77
N GLU A 95 -4.90 27.12 -23.50
CA GLU A 95 -3.59 27.14 -22.84
C GLU A 95 -3.45 25.96 -21.85
N ALA A 96 -2.25 25.80 -21.27
CA ALA A 96 -1.97 24.71 -20.31
C ALA A 96 -3.02 24.61 -19.19
N PHE A 97 -3.52 25.75 -18.69
CA PHE A 97 -4.60 25.79 -17.70
C PHE A 97 -5.86 25.00 -18.12
N ASP A 98 -6.28 25.14 -19.38
CA ASP A 98 -7.53 24.56 -19.90
C ASP A 98 -7.39 23.02 -20.01
N TYR A 99 -6.26 22.54 -20.54
CA TYR A 99 -5.94 21.12 -20.58
C TYR A 99 -5.80 20.53 -19.17
N ASN A 100 -5.02 21.20 -18.30
CA ASN A 100 -4.81 20.76 -16.92
C ASN A 100 -6.13 20.65 -16.14
N THR A 101 -7.07 21.57 -16.40
CA THR A 101 -8.42 21.54 -15.80
C THR A 101 -9.19 20.29 -16.21
N LEU A 102 -9.20 19.95 -17.49
CA LEU A 102 -9.83 18.71 -17.97
C LEU A 102 -9.11 17.44 -17.49
N MET A 103 -7.78 17.41 -17.57
CA MET A 103 -6.98 16.28 -17.08
C MET A 103 -7.26 16.02 -15.60
N ARG A 104 -7.33 17.09 -14.79
CA ARG A 104 -7.72 16.99 -13.38
C ARG A 104 -9.11 16.41 -13.22
N GLY A 105 -10.12 16.89 -13.97
CA GLY A 105 -11.49 16.38 -13.93
C GLY A 105 -11.61 14.90 -14.29
N HIS A 106 -10.79 14.42 -15.23
CA HIS A 106 -10.75 13.01 -15.62
C HIS A 106 -10.13 12.08 -14.56
N VAL A 107 -9.16 12.60 -13.80
CA VAL A 107 -8.36 11.82 -12.84
C VAL A 107 -8.92 11.91 -11.41
N VAL A 108 -9.54 13.03 -11.04
CA VAL A 108 -10.28 13.18 -9.79
C VAL A 108 -11.59 12.38 -9.88
N GLY A 109 -11.87 11.55 -8.89
CA GLY A 109 -13.03 10.63 -8.91
C GLY A 109 -12.89 9.44 -9.87
N GLY A 110 -11.78 9.31 -10.62
CA GLY A 110 -11.45 8.11 -11.40
C GLY A 110 -12.36 7.86 -12.61
N ARG A 111 -12.84 8.91 -13.28
CA ARG A 111 -13.84 8.80 -14.37
C ARG A 111 -13.27 8.16 -15.64
N ASP A 112 -12.24 8.77 -16.22
CA ASP A 112 -11.54 8.23 -17.39
C ASP A 112 -10.07 8.66 -17.37
N PRO A 113 -9.21 7.95 -16.64
CA PRO A 113 -7.78 8.28 -16.57
C PRO A 113 -7.08 8.20 -17.93
N ALA A 114 -7.60 7.41 -18.88
CA ALA A 114 -7.02 7.30 -20.22
C ALA A 114 -7.29 8.56 -21.05
N ALA A 115 -8.41 9.25 -20.84
CA ALA A 115 -8.67 10.56 -21.44
C ALA A 115 -7.65 11.62 -21.02
N ALA A 116 -7.21 11.62 -19.76
CA ALA A 116 -6.18 12.56 -19.31
C ALA A 116 -4.85 12.37 -20.06
N LEU A 117 -4.47 11.12 -20.36
CA LEU A 117 -3.27 10.85 -21.16
C LEU A 117 -3.45 11.24 -22.64
N ARG A 118 -4.66 11.13 -23.19
CA ARG A 118 -4.97 11.62 -24.55
C ARG A 118 -4.89 13.15 -24.61
N LEU A 119 -5.49 13.84 -23.64
CA LEU A 119 -5.42 15.31 -23.52
C LEU A 119 -3.98 15.80 -23.41
N TYR A 120 -3.09 15.06 -22.73
CA TYR A 120 -1.68 15.40 -22.70
C TYR A 120 -1.01 15.28 -24.07
N VAL A 121 -1.35 14.26 -24.85
CA VAL A 121 -0.86 14.12 -26.23
C VAL A 121 -1.42 15.22 -27.12
N ASP A 122 -2.71 15.55 -26.98
CA ASP A 122 -3.36 16.63 -27.72
C ASP A 122 -2.72 17.98 -27.41
N MET A 123 -2.47 18.28 -26.12
CA MET A 123 -1.73 19.47 -25.67
C MET A 123 -0.38 19.63 -26.38
N LEU A 124 0.39 18.55 -26.50
CA LEU A 124 1.68 18.57 -27.21
C LEU A 124 1.52 18.74 -28.72
N ASN A 125 0.51 18.11 -29.33
CA ASN A 125 0.23 18.23 -30.76
C ASN A 125 -0.23 19.64 -31.15
N ASP A 126 -0.95 20.30 -30.24
CA ASP A 126 -1.43 21.67 -30.39
C ASP A 126 -0.32 22.71 -30.08
N GLY A 127 0.88 22.25 -29.73
CA GLY A 127 2.04 23.10 -29.46
C GLY A 127 1.99 23.82 -28.12
N VAL A 128 1.14 23.38 -27.18
CA VAL A 128 1.00 23.96 -25.85
C VAL A 128 2.01 23.29 -24.91
N GLU A 129 2.89 24.08 -24.29
CA GLU A 129 3.93 23.56 -23.39
C GLU A 129 3.36 23.10 -22.03
N PRO A 130 3.70 21.89 -21.54
CA PRO A 130 3.36 21.44 -20.20
C PRO A 130 3.94 22.33 -19.11
N ASP A 131 3.19 22.52 -18.03
CA ASP A 131 3.65 23.23 -16.83
C ASP A 131 3.79 22.27 -15.63
N GLY A 132 4.20 22.81 -14.47
CA GLY A 132 4.36 22.03 -13.23
C GLY A 132 3.06 21.38 -12.75
N TYR A 133 1.90 21.94 -13.12
CA TYR A 133 0.59 21.37 -12.78
C TYR A 133 0.17 20.23 -13.71
N THR A 134 0.74 20.12 -14.92
CA THR A 134 0.42 19.05 -15.87
C THR A 134 0.85 17.67 -15.35
N PHE A 135 2.09 17.54 -14.89
CA PHE A 135 2.69 16.25 -14.51
C PHE A 135 1.98 15.51 -13.37
N PRO A 136 1.55 16.19 -12.29
CA PRO A 136 0.73 15.57 -11.25
C PRO A 136 -0.50 14.83 -11.78
N PHE A 137 -1.23 15.40 -12.74
CA PHE A 137 -2.45 14.79 -13.27
C PHE A 137 -2.15 13.57 -14.15
N VAL A 138 -1.19 13.67 -15.07
CA VAL A 138 -0.84 12.56 -15.98
C VAL A 138 -0.14 11.41 -15.25
N LEU A 139 0.70 11.69 -14.25
CA LEU A 139 1.31 10.65 -13.41
C LEU A 139 0.26 9.95 -12.57
N LYS A 140 -0.71 10.69 -12.01
CA LYS A 140 -1.84 10.10 -11.28
C LYS A 140 -2.73 9.25 -12.19
N ALA A 141 -2.93 9.67 -13.44
CA ALA A 141 -3.63 8.87 -14.45
C ALA A 141 -2.89 7.54 -14.71
N CYS A 142 -1.57 7.59 -14.93
CA CYS A 142 -0.76 6.38 -15.06
C CYS A 142 -0.84 5.48 -13.83
N ALA A 143 -0.87 6.07 -12.63
CA ALA A 143 -0.99 5.35 -11.37
C ALA A 143 -2.33 4.59 -11.24
N GLN A 144 -3.43 5.18 -11.70
CA GLN A 144 -4.77 4.56 -11.72
C GLN A 144 -4.86 3.45 -12.78
N LEU A 145 -4.18 3.61 -13.92
CA LEU A 145 -4.14 2.62 -15.01
C LEU A 145 -3.07 1.54 -14.84
N ALA A 146 -2.24 1.64 -13.80
CA ALA A 146 -1.00 0.86 -13.67
C ALA A 146 -0.09 0.93 -14.92
N ALA A 147 -0.09 2.08 -15.62
CA ALA A 147 0.59 2.28 -16.90
C ALA A 147 2.08 2.64 -16.72
N LEU A 148 2.89 1.67 -16.29
CA LEU A 148 4.30 1.88 -15.93
C LEU A 148 5.14 2.44 -17.09
N ARG A 149 4.93 1.96 -18.32
CA ARG A 149 5.69 2.38 -19.50
C ARG A 149 5.45 3.87 -19.82
N GLN A 150 4.20 4.28 -19.85
CA GLN A 150 3.78 5.65 -20.12
C GLN A 150 4.27 6.59 -19.01
N GLY A 151 4.14 6.18 -17.74
CA GLY A 151 4.62 7.00 -16.62
C GLY A 151 6.14 7.20 -16.62
N ARG A 152 6.93 6.20 -17.06
CA ARG A 152 8.39 6.38 -17.26
C ARG A 152 8.72 7.36 -18.39
N GLN A 153 7.93 7.38 -19.47
CA GLN A 153 8.09 8.38 -20.54
C GLN A 153 7.77 9.79 -20.04
N LEU A 154 6.68 9.92 -19.27
CA LEU A 154 6.28 11.18 -18.65
C LEU A 154 7.31 11.67 -17.64
N GLN A 155 7.88 10.79 -16.81
CA GLN A 155 9.00 11.14 -15.94
C GLN A 155 10.18 11.68 -16.76
N GLY A 156 10.57 10.99 -17.83
CA GLY A 156 11.66 11.44 -18.69
C GLY A 156 11.40 12.82 -19.30
N HIS A 157 10.15 13.12 -19.66
CA HIS A 157 9.76 14.44 -20.14
C HIS A 157 9.79 15.49 -19.03
N ALA A 158 9.28 15.17 -17.83
CA ALA A 158 9.30 16.04 -16.67
C ALA A 158 10.73 16.43 -16.26
N VAL A 159 11.67 15.47 -16.26
CA VAL A 159 13.10 15.74 -16.03
C VAL A 159 13.65 16.71 -17.06
N LYS A 160 13.36 16.51 -18.35
CA LYS A 160 13.87 17.39 -19.42
C LYS A 160 13.38 18.82 -19.32
N LEU A 161 12.18 19.03 -18.78
CA LEU A 161 11.60 20.35 -18.56
C LEU A 161 11.96 20.96 -17.19
N GLY A 162 12.69 20.23 -16.33
CA GLY A 162 13.13 20.71 -15.01
C GLY A 162 12.07 20.61 -13.90
N PHE A 163 10.91 19.99 -14.15
CA PHE A 163 9.82 19.92 -13.17
C PHE A 163 10.02 18.88 -12.06
N LEU A 164 11.07 18.06 -12.09
CA LEU A 164 11.36 17.10 -11.01
C LEU A 164 12.47 17.54 -10.07
N GLU A 165 13.07 18.70 -10.31
CA GLU A 165 14.14 19.25 -9.46
C GLU A 165 13.57 20.08 -8.31
N HIS A 166 12.51 20.87 -8.53
CA HIS A 166 12.01 21.84 -7.54
C HIS A 166 10.48 21.91 -7.39
N ASP A 167 9.74 20.93 -7.92
CA ASP A 167 8.27 20.88 -7.80
C ASP A 167 7.84 19.71 -6.90
N GLU A 168 7.48 20.03 -5.66
CA GLU A 168 7.02 19.06 -4.66
C GLU A 168 5.79 18.27 -5.14
N HIS A 169 4.90 18.87 -5.93
CA HIS A 169 3.67 18.23 -6.38
C HIS A 169 3.97 17.19 -7.46
N ALA A 170 4.88 17.51 -8.40
CA ALA A 170 5.34 16.58 -9.43
C ALA A 170 6.13 15.42 -8.80
N GLN A 171 7.04 15.70 -7.87
CA GLN A 171 7.82 14.70 -7.13
C GLN A 171 6.90 13.75 -6.31
N ASN A 172 5.94 14.29 -5.56
CA ASN A 172 4.97 13.48 -4.79
C ASN A 172 4.12 12.59 -5.69
N SER A 173 3.68 13.13 -6.83
CA SER A 173 2.89 12.36 -7.81
C SER A 173 3.70 11.23 -8.44
N LEU A 174 5.01 11.42 -8.63
CA LEU A 174 5.93 10.41 -9.13
C LEU A 174 6.12 9.26 -8.12
N ILE A 175 6.29 9.56 -6.83
CA ILE A 175 6.38 8.55 -5.77
C ILE A 175 5.09 7.71 -5.72
N SER A 176 3.93 8.37 -5.70
CA SER A 176 2.63 7.70 -5.73
C SER A 176 2.42 6.86 -6.99
N PHE A 177 2.87 7.34 -8.16
CA PHE A 177 2.82 6.59 -9.41
C PHE A 177 3.57 5.27 -9.29
N TYR A 178 4.83 5.31 -8.87
CA TYR A 178 5.65 4.11 -8.72
C TYR A 178 5.08 3.15 -7.68
N GLY A 179 4.62 3.66 -6.54
CA GLY A 179 3.97 2.84 -5.52
C GLY A 179 2.73 2.12 -6.05
N LYS A 180 1.86 2.83 -6.79
CA LYS A 180 0.64 2.21 -7.35
C LYS A 180 0.91 1.24 -8.50
N CYS A 181 2.01 1.41 -9.23
CA CYS A 181 2.47 0.48 -10.25
C CYS A 181 3.23 -0.74 -9.69
N GLY A 182 3.37 -0.88 -8.36
CA GLY A 182 4.04 -2.03 -7.76
C GLY A 182 5.57 -1.94 -7.81
N GLU A 183 6.13 -0.75 -7.95
CA GLU A 183 7.57 -0.49 -8.06
C GLU A 183 8.08 0.28 -6.83
N PRO A 184 8.07 -0.31 -5.62
CA PRO A 184 8.41 0.40 -4.37
C PRO A 184 9.86 0.91 -4.35
N GLU A 185 10.79 0.23 -5.02
CA GLU A 185 12.18 0.69 -5.11
C GLU A 185 12.33 1.96 -5.95
N LEU A 186 11.52 2.10 -7.02
CA LEU A 186 11.52 3.32 -7.82
C LEU A 186 10.83 4.46 -7.09
N ALA A 187 9.79 4.16 -6.30
CA ALA A 187 9.16 5.14 -5.40
C ALA A 187 10.17 5.66 -4.35
N ARG A 188 10.94 4.75 -3.75
CA ARG A 188 12.03 5.09 -2.82
C ARG A 188 13.10 5.97 -3.49
N ARG A 189 13.57 5.61 -4.69
CA ARG A 189 14.55 6.41 -5.42
C ARG A 189 14.05 7.80 -5.75
N ALA A 190 12.78 7.93 -6.17
CA ALA A 190 12.17 9.23 -6.42
C ALA A 190 12.13 10.09 -5.15
N PHE A 191 11.82 9.49 -4.00
CA PHE A 191 11.85 10.16 -2.70
C PHE A 191 13.28 10.57 -2.27
N GLU A 192 14.27 9.69 -2.46
CA GLU A 192 15.67 9.97 -2.10
C GLU A 192 16.29 11.08 -2.97
N GLN A 193 15.77 11.28 -4.19
CA GLN A 193 16.17 12.37 -5.09
C GLN A 193 15.63 13.74 -4.67
N MET A 194 14.60 13.80 -3.83
CA MET A 194 14.09 15.07 -3.31
C MET A 194 15.09 15.68 -2.32
N GLU A 195 15.33 16.99 -2.43
CA GLU A 195 16.12 17.71 -1.45
C GLU A 195 15.46 17.65 -0.07
N ALA A 196 16.26 17.64 1.00
CA ALA A 196 15.73 17.50 2.35
C ALA A 196 14.74 18.62 2.73
N GLY A 197 14.90 19.82 2.16
CA GLY A 197 14.00 20.96 2.36
C GLY A 197 12.69 20.89 1.56
N GLU A 198 12.62 20.05 0.52
CA GLU A 198 11.46 19.89 -0.37
C GLU A 198 10.58 18.70 0.02
N ARG A 199 11.10 17.79 0.85
CA ARG A 199 10.30 16.70 1.42
C ARG A 199 9.15 17.31 2.21
N THR A 200 7.97 16.72 2.06
CA THR A 200 6.75 17.13 2.78
C THR A 200 6.11 15.93 3.46
N ALA A 201 5.15 16.17 4.37
CA ALA A 201 4.34 15.09 4.93
C ALA A 201 3.71 14.21 3.83
N ALA A 202 3.27 14.83 2.71
CA ALA A 202 2.72 14.11 1.56
C ALA A 202 3.75 13.18 0.87
N SER A 203 5.01 13.61 0.75
CA SER A 203 6.09 12.78 0.19
C SER A 203 6.34 11.52 1.00
N TRP A 204 6.37 11.66 2.34
CA TRP A 204 6.51 10.54 3.27
C TRP A 204 5.30 9.62 3.21
N SER A 205 4.07 10.17 3.27
CA SER A 205 2.83 9.39 3.16
C SER A 205 2.77 8.59 1.86
N ALA A 206 3.20 9.18 0.74
CA ALA A 206 3.27 8.49 -0.55
C ALA A 206 4.27 7.32 -0.53
N LEU A 207 5.43 7.50 0.10
CA LEU A 207 6.44 6.44 0.25
C LEU A 207 5.93 5.30 1.16
N LEU A 208 5.33 5.62 2.30
CA LEU A 208 4.76 4.64 3.22
C LEU A 208 3.63 3.83 2.57
N ALA A 209 2.76 4.50 1.80
CA ALA A 209 1.71 3.85 1.03
C ALA A 209 2.28 2.91 -0.04
N ALA A 210 3.39 3.29 -0.71
CA ALA A 210 4.07 2.44 -1.68
C ALA A 210 4.59 1.14 -1.04
N TYR A 211 5.23 1.22 0.13
CA TYR A 211 5.69 0.04 0.85
C TYR A 211 4.55 -0.83 1.37
N THR A 212 3.51 -0.22 1.94
CA THR A 212 2.29 -0.92 2.42
C THR A 212 1.65 -1.71 1.28
N LYS A 213 1.47 -1.10 0.10
CA LYS A 213 0.90 -1.77 -1.07
C LYS A 213 1.77 -2.93 -1.57
N ALA A 214 3.09 -2.79 -1.48
CA ALA A 214 4.04 -3.83 -1.86
C ALA A 214 4.25 -4.92 -0.78
N GLY A 215 3.58 -4.82 0.37
CA GLY A 215 3.79 -5.75 1.49
C GLY A 215 5.16 -5.62 2.17
N ARG A 216 5.86 -4.51 1.96
CA ARG A 216 7.18 -4.20 2.52
C ARG A 216 7.08 -3.53 3.89
N TRP A 217 6.49 -4.25 4.84
CA TRP A 217 6.11 -3.72 6.15
C TRP A 217 7.30 -3.18 6.96
N ALA A 218 8.47 -3.84 6.88
CA ALA A 218 9.66 -3.42 7.61
C ALA A 218 10.19 -2.07 7.12
N ASP A 219 10.28 -1.90 5.79
CA ASP A 219 10.72 -0.65 5.17
C ASP A 219 9.73 0.48 5.43
N CYS A 220 8.43 0.16 5.52
CA CYS A 220 7.39 1.10 5.94
C CYS A 220 7.65 1.63 7.37
N LEU A 221 7.88 0.76 8.35
CA LEU A 221 8.14 1.20 9.73
C LEU A 221 9.48 1.93 9.87
N GLU A 222 10.52 1.49 9.15
CA GLU A 222 11.81 2.18 9.13
C GLU A 222 11.66 3.61 8.60
N SER A 223 10.94 3.77 7.49
CA SER A 223 10.68 5.07 6.87
C SER A 223 9.78 5.95 7.74
N PHE A 224 8.80 5.38 8.43
CA PHE A 224 7.96 6.10 9.39
C PHE A 224 8.79 6.60 10.59
N GLY A 225 9.73 5.78 11.08
CA GLY A 225 10.68 6.20 12.11
C GLY A 225 11.64 7.29 11.62
N ALA A 226 12.07 7.25 10.36
CA ALA A 226 12.86 8.32 9.74
C ALA A 226 12.06 9.62 9.63
N MET A 227 10.82 9.58 9.15
CA MET A 227 9.91 10.72 9.09
C MET A 227 9.84 11.46 10.43
N ALA A 228 9.60 10.72 11.52
CA ALA A 228 9.51 11.30 12.87
C ALA A 228 10.84 11.89 13.36
N ARG A 229 11.98 11.26 13.05
CA ARG A 229 13.32 11.77 13.41
C ARG A 229 13.68 13.04 12.66
N ASP A 230 13.24 13.16 11.42
CA ASP A 230 13.41 14.36 10.57
C ASP A 230 12.45 15.50 10.98
N GLY A 231 11.69 15.33 12.07
CA GLY A 231 10.81 16.36 12.63
C GLY A 231 9.45 16.47 11.96
N TRP A 232 9.14 15.60 10.99
CA TRP A 232 7.85 15.58 10.32
C TRP A 232 6.79 14.97 11.23
N ARG A 233 5.64 15.65 11.33
CA ARG A 233 4.46 15.12 12.01
C ARG A 233 3.73 14.16 11.07
N PRO A 234 3.57 12.88 11.44
CA PRO A 234 2.80 11.95 10.63
C PRO A 234 1.35 12.41 10.48
N ASP A 235 0.87 12.42 9.24
CA ASP A 235 -0.55 12.63 8.94
C ASP A 235 -1.33 11.33 9.18
N GLU A 236 -2.65 11.38 8.97
CA GLU A 236 -3.51 10.22 9.10
C GLU A 236 -3.06 9.03 8.22
N SER A 237 -2.71 9.29 6.98
CA SER A 237 -2.34 8.24 6.01
C SER A 237 -1.05 7.53 6.43
N SER A 238 -0.08 8.30 6.92
CA SER A 238 1.17 7.80 7.50
C SER A 238 0.91 6.95 8.74
N MET A 239 0.04 7.40 9.64
CA MET A 239 -0.32 6.68 10.85
C MET A 239 -1.01 5.34 10.53
N VAL A 240 -1.98 5.34 9.60
CA VAL A 240 -2.66 4.11 9.14
C VAL A 240 -1.66 3.14 8.51
N SER A 241 -0.76 3.63 7.67
CA SER A 241 0.30 2.81 7.04
C SER A 241 1.21 2.16 8.10
N ALA A 242 1.61 2.93 9.13
CA ALA A 242 2.41 2.42 10.23
C ALA A 242 1.65 1.40 11.09
N LEU A 243 0.37 1.64 11.40
CA LEU A 243 -0.46 0.69 12.14
C LEU A 243 -0.65 -0.62 11.36
N SER A 244 -0.92 -0.54 10.06
CA SER A 244 -1.02 -1.70 9.18
C SER A 244 0.30 -2.49 9.16
N ALA A 245 1.43 -1.80 8.99
CA ALA A 245 2.75 -2.43 9.04
C ALA A 245 3.01 -3.09 10.41
N CYS A 246 2.59 -2.48 11.52
CA CYS A 246 2.67 -3.10 12.86
C CYS A 246 1.80 -4.36 12.95
N ALA A 247 0.56 -4.30 12.44
CA ALA A 247 -0.38 -5.42 12.41
C ALA A 247 0.20 -6.62 11.65
N HIS A 248 0.83 -6.35 10.50
CA HIS A 248 1.46 -7.40 9.71
C HIS A 248 2.74 -7.90 10.38
N LEU A 249 3.57 -7.03 10.93
CA LEU A 249 4.83 -7.39 11.57
C LEU A 249 4.70 -8.03 12.96
N GLY A 250 3.53 -7.90 13.60
CA GLY A 250 3.37 -8.21 15.02
C GLY A 250 4.11 -7.23 15.94
N ALA A 251 4.36 -6.00 15.47
CA ALA A 251 5.16 -5.02 16.18
C ALA A 251 4.33 -4.29 17.25
N TYR A 252 3.88 -5.04 18.28
CA TYR A 252 2.96 -4.56 19.31
C TYR A 252 3.41 -3.27 19.99
N ASP A 253 4.68 -3.19 20.44
CA ASP A 253 5.17 -2.02 21.17
C ASP A 253 5.27 -0.77 20.29
N VAL A 254 5.61 -0.96 19.01
CA VAL A 254 5.61 0.14 18.02
C VAL A 254 4.19 0.59 17.76
N GLY A 255 3.26 -0.33 17.50
CA GLY A 255 1.84 -0.03 17.28
C GLY A 255 1.20 0.68 18.46
N ARG A 256 1.53 0.27 19.71
CA ARG A 256 1.10 0.97 20.92
C ARG A 256 1.67 2.39 21.00
N SER A 257 2.94 2.59 20.61
CA SER A 257 3.55 3.91 20.58
C SER A 257 2.88 4.83 19.54
N VAL A 258 2.54 4.29 18.38
CA VAL A 258 1.76 5.00 17.33
C VAL A 258 0.37 5.37 17.83
N HIS A 259 -0.33 4.47 18.50
CA HIS A 259 -1.63 4.76 19.13
C HIS A 259 -1.51 5.88 20.19
N CYS A 260 -0.49 5.84 21.06
CA CYS A 260 -0.26 6.92 22.01
C CYS A 260 0.05 8.26 21.33
N ALA A 261 0.70 8.25 20.16
CA ALA A 261 0.95 9.46 19.39
C ALA A 261 -0.35 10.00 18.76
N LEU A 262 -1.22 9.14 18.25
CA LEU A 262 -2.55 9.50 17.76
C LEU A 262 -3.36 10.21 18.85
N LEU A 263 -3.50 9.60 20.04
CA LEU A 263 -4.26 10.19 21.14
C LEU A 263 -3.72 11.56 21.63
N ARG A 264 -2.42 11.82 21.45
CA ARG A 264 -1.81 13.11 21.82
C ARG A 264 -1.99 14.18 20.75
N ASN A 265 -2.07 13.78 19.48
CA ASN A 265 -2.00 14.70 18.35
C ASN A 265 -3.37 14.97 17.70
N THR A 266 -4.38 14.15 17.99
CA THR A 266 -5.73 14.29 17.44
C THR A 266 -6.78 14.40 18.54
N MET A 267 -7.71 15.35 18.41
CA MET A 267 -8.83 15.49 19.34
C MET A 267 -9.83 14.33 19.24
N THR A 268 -9.98 13.78 18.03
CA THR A 268 -10.87 12.65 17.74
C THR A 268 -10.26 11.76 16.67
N LEU A 269 -10.25 10.45 16.91
CA LEU A 269 -9.92 9.48 15.87
C LEU A 269 -11.12 9.31 14.93
N ASN A 270 -10.83 9.18 13.65
CA ASN A 270 -11.85 8.83 12.66
C ASN A 270 -11.93 7.30 12.49
N THR A 271 -12.95 6.86 11.76
CA THR A 271 -13.20 5.44 11.52
C THR A 271 -11.98 4.71 10.96
N PHE A 272 -11.25 5.27 9.99
CA PHE A 272 -10.10 4.59 9.38
C PHE A 272 -8.96 4.32 10.36
N MET A 273 -8.64 5.30 11.21
CA MET A 273 -7.64 5.14 12.27
C MET A 273 -8.09 4.10 13.31
N GLU A 274 -9.34 4.19 13.76
CA GLU A 274 -9.91 3.26 14.75
C GLU A 274 -9.94 1.82 14.20
N THR A 275 -10.39 1.61 12.95
CA THR A 275 -10.34 0.31 12.26
C THR A 275 -8.91 -0.24 12.19
N SER A 276 -7.93 0.61 11.87
CA SER A 276 -6.51 0.21 11.80
C SER A 276 -5.95 -0.18 13.17
N LEU A 277 -6.43 0.44 14.25
CA LEU A 277 -6.08 0.08 15.63
C LEU A 277 -6.70 -1.27 16.03
N VAL A 278 -7.95 -1.54 15.64
CA VAL A 278 -8.59 -2.85 15.85
C VAL A 278 -7.78 -3.95 15.18
N ASP A 279 -7.47 -3.80 13.88
CA ASP A 279 -6.68 -4.77 13.12
C ASP A 279 -5.27 -4.97 13.72
N MET A 280 -4.61 -3.87 14.07
CA MET A 280 -3.28 -3.90 14.68
C MET A 280 -3.27 -4.65 16.00
N TYR A 281 -4.13 -4.30 16.95
CA TYR A 281 -4.16 -4.97 18.25
C TYR A 281 -4.56 -6.44 18.14
N ALA A 282 -5.54 -6.75 17.28
CA ALA A 282 -5.99 -8.11 17.06
C ALA A 282 -4.86 -9.00 16.53
N LYS A 283 -4.17 -8.57 15.46
CA LYS A 283 -3.06 -9.32 14.85
C LYS A 283 -1.80 -9.34 15.71
N CYS A 284 -1.57 -8.33 16.54
CA CYS A 284 -0.47 -8.31 17.51
C CYS A 284 -0.75 -9.15 18.77
N GLY A 285 -1.87 -9.87 18.83
CA GLY A 285 -2.15 -10.80 19.92
C GLY A 285 -2.85 -10.21 21.15
N CYS A 286 -3.35 -8.97 21.09
CA CYS A 286 -4.04 -8.32 22.22
C CYS A 286 -5.51 -8.05 21.85
N ILE A 287 -6.31 -9.13 21.85
CA ILE A 287 -7.72 -9.07 21.44
C ILE A 287 -8.56 -8.18 22.37
N GLU A 288 -8.20 -8.06 23.64
CA GLU A 288 -8.92 -7.25 24.62
C GLU A 288 -8.89 -5.76 24.26
N LYS A 289 -7.72 -5.27 23.81
CA LYS A 289 -7.59 -3.89 23.34
C LYS A 289 -8.27 -3.67 21.99
N ALA A 290 -8.22 -4.66 21.11
CA ALA A 290 -8.95 -4.61 19.85
C ALA A 290 -10.46 -4.49 20.10
N THR A 291 -11.01 -5.32 21.01
CA THR A 291 -12.41 -5.25 21.45
C THR A 291 -12.73 -3.90 22.09
N ALA A 292 -11.87 -3.37 22.97
CA ALA A 292 -12.12 -2.08 23.61
C ALA A 292 -12.18 -0.91 22.60
N VAL A 293 -11.29 -0.89 21.60
CA VAL A 293 -11.36 0.11 20.53
C VAL A 293 -12.61 -0.12 19.69
N PHE A 294 -12.89 -1.35 19.28
CA PHE A 294 -14.07 -1.71 18.50
C PHE A 294 -15.37 -1.26 19.19
N ASP A 295 -15.54 -1.57 20.47
CA ASP A 295 -16.74 -1.22 21.23
C ASP A 295 -16.91 0.30 21.35
N SER A 296 -15.81 1.06 21.46
CA SER A 296 -15.85 2.53 21.55
C SER A 296 -16.29 3.25 20.25
N MET A 297 -16.39 2.55 19.12
CA MET A 297 -16.74 3.11 17.80
C MET A 297 -18.27 3.24 17.60
N ASP A 298 -19.00 3.80 18.55
CA ASP A 298 -20.47 3.91 18.46
C ASP A 298 -20.92 4.73 17.24
N GLY A 299 -21.76 4.13 16.39
CA GLY A 299 -22.27 4.74 15.15
C GLY A 299 -21.22 5.00 14.05
N LYS A 300 -19.97 4.56 14.25
CA LYS A 300 -18.85 4.76 13.30
C LYS A 300 -18.37 3.48 12.61
N LYS A 301 -18.78 2.30 13.09
CA LYS A 301 -18.36 1.00 12.55
C LYS A 301 -18.79 0.89 11.09
N ASN A 302 -17.88 0.42 10.25
CA ASN A 302 -18.16 0.11 8.85
C ASN A 302 -17.80 -1.36 8.57
N GLU A 303 -18.01 -1.79 7.33
CA GLU A 303 -17.75 -3.16 6.90
C GLU A 303 -16.33 -3.62 7.23
N TRP A 304 -15.33 -2.76 7.01
CA TRP A 304 -13.92 -3.03 7.30
C TRP A 304 -13.65 -3.23 8.79
N THR A 305 -14.29 -2.44 9.67
CA THR A 305 -14.16 -2.58 11.13
C THR A 305 -14.67 -3.95 11.60
N TYR A 306 -15.83 -4.37 11.10
CA TYR A 306 -16.39 -5.69 11.41
C TYR A 306 -15.50 -6.81 10.88
N SER A 307 -15.06 -6.75 9.62
CA SER A 307 -14.16 -7.76 9.05
C SER A 307 -12.83 -7.86 9.80
N ALA A 308 -12.26 -6.74 10.26
CA ALA A 308 -11.05 -6.73 11.08
C ALA A 308 -11.28 -7.45 12.42
N MET A 309 -12.40 -7.18 13.11
CA MET A 309 -12.72 -7.79 14.39
C MET A 309 -13.07 -9.28 14.28
N VAL A 310 -13.86 -9.68 13.28
CA VAL A 310 -14.15 -11.10 12.99
C VAL A 310 -12.86 -11.86 12.69
N SER A 311 -11.99 -11.29 11.85
CA SER A 311 -10.67 -11.86 11.56
C SER A 311 -9.83 -12.00 12.82
N GLY A 312 -9.82 -10.97 13.67
CA GLY A 312 -9.15 -10.97 14.96
C GLY A 312 -9.63 -12.10 15.85
N LEU A 313 -10.93 -12.20 16.11
CA LEU A 313 -11.52 -13.22 16.97
C LEU A 313 -11.30 -14.63 16.44
N ALA A 314 -11.43 -14.82 15.12
CA ALA A 314 -11.15 -16.08 14.45
C ALA A 314 -9.68 -16.47 14.58
N LEU A 315 -8.75 -15.52 14.38
CA LEU A 315 -7.34 -15.74 14.68
C LEU A 315 -7.20 -16.17 16.13
N HIS A 316 -7.80 -15.45 17.08
CA HIS A 316 -7.78 -15.74 18.52
C HIS A 316 -8.44 -17.04 18.97
N GLY A 317 -9.11 -17.78 18.07
CA GLY A 317 -9.81 -19.02 18.40
C GLY A 317 -11.14 -18.80 19.12
N ASP A 318 -11.59 -17.55 19.24
CA ASP A 318 -12.89 -17.20 19.83
C ASP A 318 -13.96 -17.17 18.73
N GLY A 319 -14.19 -18.34 18.12
CA GLY A 319 -15.13 -18.50 17.01
C GLY A 319 -16.55 -18.07 17.40
N ARG A 320 -16.97 -18.32 18.65
CA ARG A 320 -18.30 -17.91 19.12
C ARG A 320 -18.47 -16.39 19.09
N LYS A 321 -17.52 -15.62 19.61
CA LYS A 321 -17.60 -14.15 19.51
C LYS A 321 -17.45 -13.68 18.06
N ALA A 322 -16.64 -14.35 17.24
CA ALA A 322 -16.51 -14.02 15.82
C ALA A 322 -17.87 -14.10 15.11
N LEU A 323 -18.65 -15.16 15.35
CA LEU A 323 -20.02 -15.31 14.83
C LEU A 323 -20.96 -14.22 15.38
N GLN A 324 -20.88 -13.89 16.67
CA GLN A 324 -21.71 -12.83 17.26
C GLN A 324 -21.46 -11.45 16.64
N VAL A 325 -20.19 -11.13 16.38
CA VAL A 325 -19.79 -9.87 15.72
C VAL A 325 -20.23 -9.88 14.25
N PHE A 326 -20.14 -11.02 13.57
CA PHE A 326 -20.65 -11.19 12.21
C PHE A 326 -22.17 -11.01 12.15
N ASP A 327 -22.93 -11.61 13.06
CA ASP A 327 -24.38 -11.42 13.14
C ASP A 327 -24.77 -9.97 13.42
N ALA A 328 -23.98 -9.25 14.23
CA ALA A 328 -24.16 -7.83 14.46
C ALA A 328 -23.95 -7.01 13.19
N MET A 329 -22.89 -7.31 12.42
CA MET A 329 -22.61 -6.70 11.12
C MET A 329 -23.82 -6.79 10.18
N ILE A 330 -24.41 -7.99 10.04
CA ILE A 330 -25.58 -8.21 9.17
C ILE A 330 -26.82 -7.45 9.69
N ARG A 331 -27.08 -7.50 11.00
CA ARG A 331 -28.22 -6.79 11.61
C ARG A 331 -28.15 -5.28 11.43
N GLU A 332 -26.93 -4.72 11.41
CA GLU A 332 -26.68 -3.29 11.19
C GLU A 332 -26.66 -2.92 9.70
N GLY A 333 -26.87 -3.88 8.79
CA GLY A 333 -27.02 -3.65 7.35
C GLY A 333 -25.69 -3.58 6.57
N HIS A 334 -24.58 -4.01 7.18
CA HIS A 334 -23.28 -4.06 6.53
C HIS A 334 -23.12 -5.35 5.71
N GLN A 335 -22.55 -5.27 4.51
CA GLN A 335 -22.30 -6.47 3.71
C GLN A 335 -20.95 -7.11 4.06
N PRO A 336 -20.91 -8.41 4.40
CA PRO A 336 -19.67 -9.10 4.69
C PRO A 336 -18.83 -9.22 3.42
N ASP A 337 -17.54 -8.91 3.54
CA ASP A 337 -16.60 -9.24 2.48
C ASP A 337 -16.45 -10.77 2.35
N GLU A 338 -16.05 -11.23 1.16
CA GLU A 338 -15.88 -12.65 0.85
C GLU A 338 -14.97 -13.34 1.90
N ALA A 339 -13.93 -12.63 2.34
CA ALA A 339 -13.00 -13.13 3.34
C ALA A 339 -13.65 -13.30 4.73
N ALA A 340 -14.50 -12.37 5.19
CA ALA A 340 -15.22 -12.55 6.45
C ALA A 340 -16.24 -13.68 6.36
N ALA A 341 -16.98 -13.78 5.25
CA ALA A 341 -17.94 -14.86 5.04
C ALA A 341 -17.26 -16.25 5.08
N LEU A 342 -16.14 -16.42 4.38
CA LEU A 342 -15.36 -17.67 4.40
C LEU A 342 -14.82 -18.02 5.79
N ARG A 343 -14.40 -17.01 6.57
CA ARG A 343 -13.93 -17.22 7.96
C ARG A 343 -15.06 -17.67 8.88
N THR A 344 -16.23 -17.05 8.78
CA THR A 344 -17.44 -17.42 9.52
C THR A 344 -17.86 -18.85 9.19
N GLU A 345 -17.93 -19.20 7.91
CA GLU A 345 -18.27 -20.56 7.47
C GLU A 345 -17.28 -21.61 8.00
N ALA A 346 -15.98 -21.29 8.05
CA ALA A 346 -14.98 -22.18 8.64
C ALA A 346 -15.24 -22.41 10.15
N VAL A 347 -15.64 -21.37 10.88
CA VAL A 347 -16.02 -21.48 12.29
C VAL A 347 -17.29 -22.31 12.47
N GLU A 348 -18.33 -22.08 11.66
CA GLU A 348 -19.61 -22.81 11.71
C GLU A 348 -19.46 -24.30 11.43
N ARG A 349 -18.57 -24.66 10.50
CA ARG A 349 -18.24 -26.06 10.16
C ARG A 349 -17.44 -26.78 11.25
N GLY A 350 -17.24 -26.15 12.41
CA GLY A 350 -16.51 -26.74 13.53
C GLY A 350 -15.03 -26.96 13.25
N LEU A 351 -14.45 -26.26 12.26
CA LEU A 351 -13.00 -26.21 12.07
C LEU A 351 -12.42 -25.30 13.17
N ALA A 352 -12.48 -25.79 14.41
CA ALA A 352 -12.14 -25.04 15.62
C ALA A 352 -10.68 -24.55 15.62
N GLN A 353 -9.83 -25.18 14.80
CA GLN A 353 -8.55 -24.65 14.35
C GLN A 353 -8.30 -25.16 12.94
N ALA A 354 -7.89 -24.28 12.01
CA ALA A 354 -7.23 -24.74 10.81
C ALA A 354 -6.00 -25.58 11.26
N PRO A 355 -5.81 -26.82 10.77
CA PRO A 355 -4.67 -27.63 11.16
C PRO A 355 -3.38 -26.85 10.98
N GLY A 356 -2.47 -26.97 11.95
CA GLY A 356 -1.17 -26.31 11.92
C GLY A 356 -0.47 -26.58 10.60
N PHE A 357 -0.16 -25.53 9.86
CA PHE A 357 0.52 -25.62 8.59
C PHE A 357 1.62 -24.57 8.49
N SER A 358 2.60 -24.89 7.67
CA SER A 358 3.63 -23.97 7.24
C SER A 358 3.64 -23.97 5.72
N ALA A 359 3.76 -22.80 5.12
CA ALA A 359 3.86 -22.66 3.68
C ALA A 359 5.12 -21.87 3.31
N VAL A 360 5.79 -22.27 2.24
CA VAL A 360 7.01 -21.65 1.74
C VAL A 360 6.80 -21.20 0.30
N GLU A 361 7.29 -20.00 -0.01
CA GLU A 361 7.25 -19.45 -1.36
C GLU A 361 8.51 -19.87 -2.13
N VAL A 362 8.33 -20.52 -3.28
CA VAL A 362 9.40 -20.96 -4.18
C VAL A 362 8.99 -20.63 -5.61
N HIS A 363 9.81 -19.86 -6.32
CA HIS A 363 9.54 -19.45 -7.72
C HIS A 363 8.16 -18.81 -7.96
N GLY A 364 7.61 -18.10 -6.96
CA GLY A 364 6.29 -17.46 -7.02
C GLY A 364 5.11 -18.40 -6.75
N GLU A 365 5.36 -19.67 -6.43
CA GLU A 365 4.35 -20.63 -6.01
C GLU A 365 4.42 -20.89 -4.50
N MET A 366 3.26 -21.05 -3.87
CA MET A 366 3.14 -21.35 -2.44
C MET A 366 2.99 -22.84 -2.21
N HIS A 367 3.93 -23.44 -1.49
CA HIS A 367 3.92 -24.86 -1.13
C HIS A 367 3.58 -25.02 0.33
N ARG A 368 2.46 -25.69 0.63
CA ARG A 368 1.92 -25.87 1.98
C ARG A 368 2.22 -27.27 2.51
N PHE A 369 2.57 -27.35 3.79
CA PHE A 369 2.86 -28.58 4.52
C PHE A 369 2.09 -28.63 5.84
N THR A 370 1.59 -29.81 6.20
CA THR A 370 1.15 -30.13 7.57
C THR A 370 2.19 -30.98 8.30
N SER A 371 2.03 -31.23 9.60
CA SER A 371 2.94 -32.13 10.31
C SER A 371 2.85 -33.55 9.74
N GLN A 372 3.99 -34.21 9.57
CA GLN A 372 4.13 -35.53 8.93
C GLN A 372 3.59 -35.61 7.49
N ASP A 373 3.46 -34.47 6.80
CA ASP A 373 2.94 -34.43 5.44
C ASP A 373 3.83 -35.22 4.47
N ARG A 374 3.20 -36.05 3.63
CA ARG A 374 3.84 -36.84 2.57
C ARG A 374 3.19 -36.61 1.20
N SER A 375 2.23 -35.70 1.08
CA SER A 375 1.44 -35.45 -0.13
C SER A 375 2.19 -34.74 -1.25
N HIS A 376 3.33 -34.09 -0.95
CA HIS A 376 4.08 -33.32 -1.92
C HIS A 376 4.77 -34.21 -2.97
N ARG A 377 4.79 -33.78 -4.25
CA ARG A 377 5.40 -34.54 -5.37
C ARG A 377 6.89 -34.86 -5.16
N ARG A 378 7.59 -33.99 -4.44
CA ARG A 378 9.02 -34.12 -4.08
C ARG A 378 9.24 -34.61 -2.64
N THR A 379 8.30 -35.38 -2.10
CA THR A 379 8.36 -35.88 -0.71
C THR A 379 9.69 -36.57 -0.38
N ALA A 380 10.24 -37.41 -1.28
CA ALA A 380 11.49 -38.10 -1.03
C ALA A 380 12.66 -37.11 -0.80
N ASP A 381 12.85 -36.18 -1.73
CA ASP A 381 13.89 -35.14 -1.63
C ASP A 381 13.72 -34.25 -0.39
N ILE A 382 12.48 -33.91 -0.02
CA ILE A 382 12.19 -33.06 1.15
C ILE A 382 12.61 -33.76 2.43
N TYR A 383 12.28 -35.05 2.58
CA TYR A 383 12.67 -35.82 3.76
C TYR A 383 14.17 -36.13 3.78
N GLU A 384 14.82 -36.26 2.62
CA GLU A 384 16.27 -36.36 2.54
C GLU A 384 16.95 -35.06 3.00
N MET A 385 16.49 -33.90 2.52
CA MET A 385 16.98 -32.59 2.98
C MET A 385 16.70 -32.39 4.48
N LEU A 386 15.52 -32.78 4.97
CA LEU A 386 15.21 -32.73 6.40
C LEU A 386 16.20 -33.58 7.22
N HIS A 387 16.52 -34.79 6.74
CA HIS A 387 17.52 -35.65 7.37
C HIS A 387 18.91 -35.00 7.36
N GLN A 388 19.32 -34.36 6.26
CA GLN A 388 20.58 -33.61 6.19
C GLN A 388 20.62 -32.45 7.21
N MET A 389 19.55 -31.68 7.30
CA MET A 389 19.40 -30.60 8.28
C MET A 389 19.52 -31.13 9.71
N GLU A 390 18.81 -32.21 10.06
CA GLU A 390 18.88 -32.82 11.38
C GLU A 390 20.27 -33.38 11.71
N TRP A 391 20.93 -33.99 10.73
CA TRP A 391 22.27 -34.54 10.91
C TRP A 391 23.29 -33.44 11.21
N GLN A 392 23.26 -32.33 10.46
CA GLN A 392 24.15 -31.19 10.72
C GLN A 392 23.87 -30.53 12.07
N LEU A 393 22.61 -30.37 12.44
CA LEU A 393 22.23 -29.84 13.75
C LEU A 393 22.78 -30.71 14.90
N ARG A 394 22.73 -32.05 14.77
CA ARG A 394 23.29 -32.97 15.77
C ARG A 394 24.81 -32.82 15.91
N PHE A 395 25.51 -32.58 14.81
CA PHE A 395 26.96 -32.35 14.82
C PHE A 395 27.32 -31.09 15.64
N GLU A 396 26.50 -30.04 15.53
CA GLU A 396 26.62 -28.79 16.32
C GLU A 396 26.08 -28.92 17.76
N GLY A 397 25.72 -30.13 18.21
CA GLY A 397 25.28 -30.39 19.58
C GLY A 397 23.81 -30.08 19.88
N TYR A 398 22.99 -29.84 18.86
CA TYR A 398 21.55 -29.59 19.01
C TYR A 398 20.82 -30.79 19.62
N LYS A 399 19.94 -30.52 20.60
CA LYS A 399 19.00 -31.49 21.16
C LYS A 399 17.58 -30.94 21.07
N PRO A 400 16.65 -31.62 20.38
CA PRO A 400 15.25 -31.18 20.29
C PRO A 400 14.59 -31.06 21.66
N ASP A 401 13.85 -29.98 21.90
CA ASP A 401 13.02 -29.82 23.09
C ASP A 401 11.72 -30.63 22.91
N THR A 402 11.61 -31.75 23.64
CA THR A 402 10.43 -32.65 23.61
C THR A 402 9.40 -32.34 24.69
N SER A 403 9.60 -31.26 25.47
CA SER A 403 8.76 -30.94 26.64
C SER A 403 7.29 -30.61 26.32
N GLU A 404 7.00 -30.22 25.07
CA GLU A 404 5.66 -29.86 24.59
C GLU A 404 4.87 -31.05 23.99
N VAL A 405 5.48 -32.25 23.91
CA VAL A 405 4.81 -33.46 23.41
C VAL A 405 4.14 -34.22 24.56
N ALA A 406 2.98 -34.83 24.32
CA ALA A 406 2.18 -35.54 25.33
C ALA A 406 3.02 -36.44 26.24
N LEU A 407 2.79 -36.36 27.55
CA LEU A 407 3.60 -37.03 28.58
C LEU A 407 3.63 -38.56 28.41
N ASP A 408 2.58 -39.15 27.84
CA ASP A 408 2.36 -40.59 27.72
C ASP A 408 3.10 -41.27 26.55
N ALA A 409 3.76 -40.50 25.66
CA ALA A 409 4.56 -41.04 24.57
C ALA A 409 5.99 -41.36 25.01
N ASP A 410 6.62 -42.38 24.43
CA ASP A 410 8.03 -42.69 24.72
C ASP A 410 8.99 -41.63 24.12
N ASP A 411 10.25 -41.63 24.54
CA ASP A 411 11.23 -40.61 24.11
C ASP A 411 11.54 -40.64 22.61
N GLU A 412 11.34 -41.79 21.94
CA GLU A 412 11.59 -41.95 20.51
C GLU A 412 10.38 -41.49 19.69
N GLU A 413 9.16 -41.78 20.16
CA GLU A 413 7.90 -41.26 19.62
C GLU A 413 7.83 -39.74 19.76
N LYS A 414 8.26 -39.19 20.90
CA LYS A 414 8.35 -37.74 21.13
C LYS A 414 9.34 -37.08 20.15
N ARG A 415 10.48 -37.71 19.88
CA ARG A 415 11.46 -37.21 18.89
C ARG A 415 10.92 -37.28 17.46
N SER A 416 10.28 -38.39 17.11
CA SER A 416 9.67 -38.60 15.79
C SER A 416 8.55 -37.58 15.50
N ALA A 417 7.74 -37.25 16.50
CA ALA A 417 6.68 -36.23 16.40
C ALA A 417 7.22 -34.82 16.12
N VAL A 418 8.39 -34.47 16.66
CA VAL A 418 9.03 -33.15 16.49
C VAL A 418 9.88 -33.07 15.21
N ALA A 419 10.33 -34.22 14.68
CA ALA A 419 11.17 -34.29 13.47
C ALA A 419 10.42 -33.79 12.22
N ALA A 420 9.19 -34.27 12.01
CA ALA A 420 8.38 -33.93 10.84
C ALA A 420 7.38 -32.78 11.10
N HIS A 421 7.80 -31.75 11.86
CA HIS A 421 7.00 -30.56 12.07
C HIS A 421 6.83 -29.77 10.75
N SER A 422 5.63 -29.24 10.49
CA SER A 422 5.30 -28.55 9.22
C SER A 422 6.31 -27.48 8.82
N GLN A 423 6.83 -26.70 9.78
CA GLN A 423 7.83 -25.65 9.53
C GLN A 423 9.17 -26.22 9.06
N LYS A 424 9.59 -27.37 9.59
CA LYS A 424 10.84 -28.04 9.19
C LYS A 424 10.74 -28.55 7.76
N LEU A 425 9.60 -29.12 7.38
CA LEU A 425 9.31 -29.53 5.99
C LEU A 425 9.34 -28.33 5.04
N ALA A 426 8.73 -27.21 5.41
CA ALA A 426 8.74 -25.99 4.63
C ALA A 426 10.17 -25.42 4.46
N LEU A 427 10.99 -25.42 5.52
CA LEU A 427 12.39 -25.00 5.46
C LEU A 427 13.22 -25.93 4.57
N ALA A 428 13.06 -27.24 4.72
CA ALA A 428 13.74 -28.24 3.89
C ALA A 428 13.43 -28.01 2.41
N PHE A 429 12.15 -27.86 2.05
CA PHE A 429 11.77 -27.60 0.67
C PHE A 429 12.30 -26.25 0.15
N GLY A 430 12.28 -25.21 0.99
CA GLY A 430 12.82 -23.89 0.65
C GLY A 430 14.32 -23.92 0.37
N LEU A 431 15.11 -24.58 1.25
CA LEU A 431 16.56 -24.75 1.07
C LEU A 431 16.87 -25.58 -0.18
N LEU A 432 16.14 -26.66 -0.39
CA LEU A 432 16.28 -27.56 -1.53
C LEU A 432 15.98 -26.88 -2.88
N SER A 433 15.05 -25.92 -2.88
CA SER A 433 14.47 -25.40 -4.13
C SER A 433 14.85 -23.96 -4.44
N THR A 434 15.76 -23.34 -3.68
CA THR A 434 16.19 -21.96 -3.92
C THR A 434 17.72 -21.80 -3.92
N PRO A 435 18.29 -21.00 -4.85
CA PRO A 435 19.74 -20.80 -4.93
C PRO A 435 20.36 -20.24 -3.66
N GLU A 436 21.63 -20.57 -3.41
CA GLU A 436 22.41 -19.99 -2.31
C GLU A 436 22.31 -18.45 -2.26
N GLY A 437 22.20 -17.91 -1.05
CA GLY A 437 22.00 -16.47 -0.81
C GLY A 437 20.53 -15.99 -0.91
N THR A 438 19.61 -16.77 -1.47
CA THR A 438 18.18 -16.38 -1.52
C THR A 438 17.53 -16.54 -0.13
N PRO A 439 16.78 -15.57 0.40
CA PRO A 439 16.07 -15.77 1.66
C PRO A 439 14.98 -16.85 1.56
N VAL A 440 14.87 -17.72 2.56
CA VAL A 440 13.76 -18.69 2.66
C VAL A 440 12.62 -18.05 3.46
N ARG A 441 11.44 -17.94 2.84
CA ARG A 441 10.27 -17.28 3.44
C ARG A 441 9.19 -18.29 3.77
N VAL A 442 8.90 -18.44 5.06
CA VAL A 442 7.89 -19.37 5.58
C VAL A 442 6.77 -18.58 6.25
N VAL A 443 5.52 -18.99 6.04
CA VAL A 443 4.33 -18.48 6.71
C VAL A 443 3.66 -19.62 7.48
N THR A 444 3.40 -19.43 8.75
CA THR A 444 2.71 -20.39 9.63
C THR A 444 1.42 -19.79 10.15
N ASN A 445 0.38 -20.63 10.31
CA ASN A 445 -0.90 -20.19 10.87
C ASN A 445 -0.97 -20.28 12.40
N LEU A 446 0.01 -20.92 13.03
CA LEU A 446 0.18 -21.00 14.48
C LEU A 446 1.32 -20.11 14.94
N ARG A 447 1.31 -19.71 16.22
CA ARG A 447 2.46 -19.05 16.87
C ARG A 447 3.66 -19.99 16.79
N MET A 448 4.84 -19.45 16.52
CA MET A 448 6.05 -20.25 16.47
C MET A 448 6.38 -20.79 17.86
N SER A 449 6.61 -22.10 17.96
CA SER A 449 7.04 -22.73 19.20
C SER A 449 8.49 -22.39 19.51
N LYS A 450 8.89 -22.57 20.77
CA LYS A 450 10.29 -22.42 21.22
C LYS A 450 11.25 -23.30 20.42
N GLU A 451 10.84 -24.54 20.16
CA GLU A 451 11.58 -25.50 19.35
C GLU A 451 11.75 -25.01 17.91
N CYS A 452 10.68 -24.55 17.26
CA CYS A 452 10.75 -24.02 15.90
C CYS A 452 11.61 -22.75 15.81
N HIS A 453 11.56 -21.91 16.85
CA HIS A 453 12.41 -20.73 16.94
C HIS A 453 13.90 -21.09 16.99
N ALA A 454 14.28 -21.96 17.94
CA ALA A 454 15.66 -22.42 18.09
C ALA A 454 16.16 -23.12 16.82
N TYR A 455 15.31 -23.98 16.24
CA TYR A 455 15.62 -24.69 15.00
C TYR A 455 15.88 -23.73 13.83
N SER A 456 14.99 -22.75 13.60
CA SER A 456 15.17 -21.77 12.52
C SER A 456 16.40 -20.88 12.71
N ALA A 457 16.74 -20.53 13.95
CA ALA A 457 17.97 -19.80 14.25
C ALA A 457 19.21 -20.60 13.81
N LEU A 458 19.33 -21.86 14.25
CA LEU A 458 20.46 -22.71 13.91
C LEU A 458 20.54 -23.02 12.42
N ILE A 459 19.40 -23.26 11.75
CA ILE A 459 19.38 -23.44 10.29
C ILE A 459 19.92 -22.20 9.57
N SER A 460 19.58 -20.99 10.02
CA SER A 460 20.11 -19.75 9.42
C SER A 460 21.62 -19.59 9.58
N GLU A 461 22.19 -20.18 10.64
CA GLU A 461 23.63 -20.17 10.92
C GLU A 461 24.36 -21.22 10.09
N ILE A 462 23.94 -22.49 10.22
CA ILE A 462 24.58 -23.65 9.58
C ILE A 462 24.58 -23.52 8.05
N PHE A 463 23.44 -23.14 7.47
CA PHE A 463 23.31 -23.04 6.02
C PHE A 463 23.67 -21.65 5.49
N GLY A 464 23.98 -20.68 6.36
CA GLY A 464 24.30 -19.31 5.96
C GLY A 464 23.18 -18.60 5.19
N ARG A 465 21.92 -19.00 5.40
CA ARG A 465 20.74 -18.47 4.71
C ARG A 465 19.93 -17.59 5.64
N GLU A 466 19.45 -16.45 5.12
CA GLU A 466 18.42 -15.70 5.83
C GLU A 466 17.10 -16.50 5.80
N VAL A 467 16.51 -16.70 6.98
CA VAL A 467 15.21 -17.36 7.13
C VAL A 467 14.22 -16.35 7.70
N VAL A 468 13.10 -16.15 7.02
CA VAL A 468 12.02 -15.28 7.47
C VAL A 468 10.80 -16.14 7.75
N VAL A 469 10.37 -16.19 9.01
CA VAL A 469 9.16 -16.91 9.43
C VAL A 469 8.11 -15.91 9.87
N ARG A 470 6.98 -15.84 9.18
CA ARG A 470 5.78 -15.16 9.65
C ARG A 470 4.96 -16.16 10.46
N ASP A 471 4.84 -15.95 11.76
CA ASP A 471 3.90 -16.71 12.56
C ASP A 471 2.58 -15.96 12.75
N ARG A 472 1.67 -16.52 13.55
CA ARG A 472 0.38 -15.90 13.83
C ARG A 472 0.47 -14.53 14.53
N ASN A 473 1.55 -14.29 15.28
CA ASN A 473 1.70 -13.13 16.14
C ASN A 473 2.70 -12.09 15.60
N ARG A 474 3.73 -12.50 14.85
CA ARG A 474 4.83 -11.63 14.38
C ARG A 474 5.68 -12.24 13.27
N PHE A 475 6.63 -11.46 12.77
CA PHE A 475 7.73 -11.97 11.94
C PHE A 475 8.99 -12.22 12.75
N HIS A 476 9.67 -13.31 12.40
CA HIS A 476 10.97 -13.71 12.92
C HIS A 476 11.95 -13.73 11.75
N ARG A 477 12.93 -12.83 11.78
CA ARG A 477 14.00 -12.76 10.79
C ARG A 477 15.26 -13.35 11.41
N PHE A 478 15.64 -14.53 10.95
CA PHE A 478 16.82 -15.25 11.40
C PHE A 478 18.00 -15.00 10.47
N ARG A 479 19.11 -14.55 11.06
CA ARG A 479 20.37 -14.34 10.33
C ARG A 479 21.53 -14.70 11.26
N ARG A 480 22.37 -15.64 10.81
CA ARG A 480 23.56 -16.08 11.56
C ARG A 480 23.23 -16.44 13.02
N GLY A 481 22.21 -17.28 13.22
CA GLY A 481 21.84 -17.76 14.55
C GLY A 481 21.03 -16.79 15.39
N THR A 482 20.83 -15.54 14.95
CA THR A 482 20.11 -14.52 15.71
C THR A 482 18.75 -14.21 15.08
N CYS A 483 17.73 -14.05 15.92
CA CYS A 483 16.40 -13.65 15.49
C CYS A 483 16.15 -12.17 15.78
N SER A 484 15.44 -11.48 14.88
CA SER A 484 14.98 -10.09 15.07
C SER A 484 14.12 -9.87 16.33
N CYS A 485 13.54 -10.92 16.92
CA CYS A 485 12.76 -10.81 18.15
C CYS A 485 13.62 -10.85 19.44
N GLY A 486 14.95 -11.03 19.32
CA GLY A 486 15.85 -11.07 20.48
C GLY A 486 15.57 -12.22 21.45
N ASN A 487 15.08 -13.36 20.94
CA ASN A 487 14.64 -14.53 21.73
C ASN A 487 13.42 -14.27 22.64
N TYR A 488 12.64 -13.21 22.37
CA TYR A 488 11.31 -13.02 22.95
C TYR A 488 10.25 -13.43 21.91
N TRP A 489 9.93 -14.75 21.83
CA TRP A 489 8.93 -15.32 20.90
C TRP A 489 7.51 -15.30 21.47
#